data_AF-A0A947EP53-F1
#
_entry.id   AF-A0A947EP53-F1
#
_cell.length_a   1.000
_cell.length_b   1.000
_cell.length_c   1.000
_cell.angle_alpha   90.00
_cell.angle_beta   90.00
_cell.angle_gamma   90.00
#
_symmetry.space_group_name_H-M   'P 1'
#
loop_
_entity.id
_entity.type
_entity.pdbx_description
1 polymer ?
#
loop_
_entity_poly.entity_id
_entity_poly.type
_entity_poly.pdbx_seq_one_letter_code
_entity_poly.pdbx_strand_id
1 'polypeptide(L)'
;LGSKIFESRGIDGFYLQDLFRFEPELYTMMSQSIEMGRAFIIKEYQQKPMPLFLLWKGIVHTTLRYPEHKYLIGGVSISNQFSNFSKSLMIEFMKSHYYDPYVAQYVHPKKEFKVKLKDADKDFVFDATEADLNKFDKIIDEVEPGALRLPVLLKKYIKQNAKLVAFNVDPLFNNAVDGLMYIKIADLPESTVRPVMEEFQEELERKFFESNGN
;
A
#
# COMPACT_ATOMS: atom_id res chain seq x y z
N LEU A 1 -8.32 -11.27 7.62
CA LEU A 1 -9.56 -10.48 7.56
C LEU A 1 -9.71 -9.78 8.89
N GLY A 2 -9.78 -8.45 8.88
CA GLY A 2 -9.73 -7.63 10.09
C GLY A 2 -10.82 -7.97 11.08
N SER A 3 -12.03 -8.32 10.61
CA SER A 3 -13.15 -8.67 11.48
C SER A 3 -12.81 -9.86 12.39
N LYS A 4 -12.25 -10.92 11.81
CA LYS A 4 -11.84 -12.14 12.53
C LYS A 4 -10.61 -11.92 13.44
N ILE A 5 -9.65 -11.12 12.97
CA ILE A 5 -8.43 -10.82 13.76
C ILE A 5 -8.83 -10.02 15.00
N PHE A 6 -9.62 -8.96 14.79
CA PHE A 6 -10.03 -8.06 15.86
C PHE A 6 -10.92 -8.75 16.89
N GLU A 7 -11.87 -9.59 16.46
CA GLU A 7 -12.70 -10.38 17.37
C GLU A 7 -11.88 -11.35 18.24
N SER A 8 -10.87 -12.00 17.67
CA SER A 8 -10.12 -13.05 18.38
C SER A 8 -8.98 -12.52 19.25
N ARG A 9 -8.32 -11.42 18.85
CA ARG A 9 -7.08 -10.93 19.47
C ARG A 9 -7.04 -9.41 19.67
N GLY A 10 -8.11 -8.69 19.32
CA GLY A 10 -8.12 -7.23 19.34
C GLY A 10 -7.09 -6.63 18.38
N ILE A 11 -6.64 -5.41 18.68
CA ILE A 11 -5.64 -4.71 17.88
C ILE A 11 -4.28 -5.44 17.85
N ASP A 12 -3.94 -6.15 18.93
CA ASP A 12 -2.67 -6.88 19.05
C ASP A 12 -2.61 -8.15 18.18
N GLY A 13 -3.71 -8.51 17.51
CA GLY A 13 -3.72 -9.56 16.50
C GLY A 13 -3.15 -9.15 15.14
N PHE A 14 -3.04 -7.86 14.86
CA PHE A 14 -2.60 -7.34 13.56
C PHE A 14 -1.06 -7.31 13.51
N TYR A 15 -0.47 -7.80 12.42
CA TYR A 15 0.97 -7.68 12.22
C TYR A 15 1.41 -6.21 12.16
N LEU A 16 0.58 -5.32 11.61
CA LEU A 16 0.87 -3.89 11.57
C LEU A 16 1.04 -3.27 12.96
N GLN A 17 0.41 -3.86 14.00
CA GLN A 17 0.59 -3.43 15.37
C GLN A 17 2.04 -3.60 15.83
N ASP A 18 2.85 -4.46 15.22
CA ASP A 18 4.28 -4.61 15.55
C ASP A 18 5.10 -3.39 15.13
N LEU A 19 4.68 -2.69 14.07
CA LEU A 19 5.39 -1.55 13.48
C LEU A 19 4.77 -0.21 13.87
N PHE A 20 3.45 -0.16 14.03
CA PHE A 20 2.68 1.04 14.29
C PHE A 20 1.74 0.82 15.47
N ARG A 21 1.62 1.80 16.35
CA ARG A 21 0.60 1.82 17.39
C ARG A 21 -0.63 2.53 16.86
N PHE A 22 -1.77 1.86 16.89
CA PHE A 22 -3.06 2.42 16.50
C PHE A 22 -3.83 2.89 17.74
N GLU A 23 -4.44 4.07 17.66
CA GLU A 23 -5.34 4.58 18.69
C GLU A 23 -6.75 3.94 18.56
N PRO A 24 -7.53 3.86 19.66
CA PRO A 24 -8.87 3.24 19.67
C PRO A 24 -9.84 3.77 18.60
N GLU A 25 -9.70 5.03 18.23
CA GLU A 25 -10.48 5.73 17.19
C GLU A 25 -10.39 5.02 15.83
N LEU A 26 -9.29 4.32 15.55
CA LEU A 26 -9.11 3.55 14.32
C LEU A 26 -9.53 2.09 14.43
N TYR A 27 -9.93 1.58 15.59
CA TYR A 27 -10.24 0.16 15.76
C TYR A 27 -11.36 -0.32 14.84
N THR A 28 -12.39 0.50 14.63
CA THR A 28 -13.45 0.22 13.66
C THR A 28 -12.89 0.07 12.26
N MET A 29 -12.02 0.98 11.81
CA MET A 29 -11.36 0.89 10.52
C MET A 29 -10.53 -0.39 10.41
N MET A 30 -9.77 -0.75 11.46
CA MET A 30 -8.97 -1.97 11.50
C MET A 30 -9.82 -3.25 11.40
N SER A 31 -10.95 -3.31 12.12
CA SER A 31 -11.90 -4.43 12.00
C SER A 31 -12.54 -4.54 10.61
N GLN A 32 -12.67 -3.42 9.90
CA GLN A 32 -13.18 -3.36 8.53
C GLN A 32 -12.07 -3.47 7.47
N SER A 33 -10.84 -3.76 7.87
CA SER A 33 -9.70 -3.82 6.95
C SER A 33 -9.31 -5.25 6.59
N ILE A 34 -8.89 -5.46 5.35
CA ILE A 34 -8.09 -6.62 4.98
C ILE A 34 -6.63 -6.22 5.17
N GLU A 35 -6.00 -6.76 6.23
CA GLU A 35 -4.57 -6.60 6.44
C GLU A 35 -3.80 -7.37 5.36
N MET A 36 -2.98 -6.63 4.62
CA MET A 36 -2.10 -7.12 3.57
C MET A 36 -0.71 -7.30 4.16
N GLY A 37 -0.23 -8.55 4.14
CA GLY A 37 1.15 -8.88 4.51
C GLY A 37 2.16 -8.48 3.44
N ARG A 38 3.39 -8.96 3.59
CA ARG A 38 4.47 -8.69 2.64
C ARG A 38 4.23 -9.42 1.32
N ALA A 39 4.22 -8.67 0.23
CA ALA A 39 4.18 -9.25 -1.11
C ALA A 39 5.52 -9.90 -1.44
N PHE A 40 5.48 -11.12 -1.97
CA PHE A 40 6.66 -11.85 -2.43
C PHE A 40 6.39 -12.48 -3.79
N ILE A 41 7.30 -12.27 -4.73
CA ILE A 41 7.30 -12.90 -6.06
C ILE A 41 8.66 -13.57 -6.23
N ILE A 42 8.65 -14.86 -6.56
CA ILE A 42 9.88 -15.62 -6.82
C ILE A 42 10.64 -15.04 -8.03
N LYS A 43 11.96 -15.17 -8.01
CA LYS A 43 12.88 -14.47 -8.93
C LYS A 43 12.53 -14.67 -10.40
N GLU A 44 12.10 -15.86 -10.76
CA GLU A 44 11.74 -16.27 -12.13
C GLU A 44 10.52 -15.49 -12.67
N TYR A 45 9.71 -14.92 -11.78
CA TYR A 45 8.50 -14.19 -12.09
C TYR A 45 8.60 -12.69 -11.77
N GLN A 46 9.69 -12.24 -11.14
CA GLN A 46 9.91 -10.81 -10.91
C GLN A 46 10.04 -10.06 -12.23
N GLN A 47 9.69 -8.77 -12.21
CA GLN A 47 9.67 -7.87 -13.38
C GLN A 47 8.74 -8.29 -14.53
N LYS A 48 8.01 -9.40 -14.39
CA LYS A 48 6.95 -9.79 -15.33
C LYS A 48 5.64 -9.08 -14.96
N PRO A 49 4.81 -8.68 -15.94
CA PRO A 49 3.54 -8.00 -15.66
C PRO A 49 2.48 -8.93 -15.06
N MET A 50 2.47 -10.21 -15.46
CA MET A 50 1.41 -11.16 -15.09
C MET A 50 1.27 -11.44 -13.59
N PRO A 51 2.34 -11.67 -12.81
CA PRO A 51 2.21 -11.95 -11.38
C PRO A 51 1.52 -10.83 -10.62
N LEU A 52 1.91 -9.57 -10.87
CA LEU A 52 1.29 -8.43 -10.20
C LEU A 52 -0.17 -8.24 -10.63
N PHE A 53 -0.47 -8.46 -11.92
CA PHE A 53 -1.84 -8.45 -12.41
C PHE A 53 -2.71 -9.49 -11.70
N LEU A 54 -2.27 -10.75 -11.64
CA LEU A 54 -3.00 -11.84 -10.99
C LEU A 54 -3.15 -11.62 -9.48
N LEU A 55 -2.13 -11.07 -8.81
CA LEU A 55 -2.22 -10.71 -7.39
C LEU A 55 -3.33 -9.68 -7.15
N TRP A 56 -3.36 -8.60 -7.93
CA TRP A 56 -4.42 -7.59 -7.81
C TRP A 56 -5.79 -8.14 -8.15
N LYS A 57 -5.88 -8.99 -9.18
CA LYS A 57 -7.10 -9.70 -9.53
C LYS A 57 -7.64 -10.53 -8.35
N GLY A 58 -6.77 -11.27 -7.68
CA GLY A 58 -7.10 -12.06 -6.48
C GLY A 58 -7.53 -11.19 -5.29
N ILE A 59 -6.88 -10.03 -5.09
CA ILE A 59 -7.26 -9.06 -4.06
C ILE A 59 -8.68 -8.55 -4.31
N VAL A 60 -9.00 -8.11 -5.52
CA VAL A 60 -10.35 -7.62 -5.87
C VAL A 60 -11.38 -8.72 -5.71
N HIS A 61 -11.08 -9.94 -6.17
CA HIS A 61 -11.93 -11.12 -5.96
C HIS A 61 -12.21 -11.38 -4.47
N THR A 62 -11.23 -11.11 -3.61
CA THR A 62 -11.38 -11.22 -2.15
C THR A 62 -12.28 -10.11 -1.62
N THR A 63 -12.09 -8.86 -2.06
CA THR A 63 -12.91 -7.73 -1.60
C THR A 63 -14.38 -7.88 -1.98
N LEU A 64 -14.69 -8.47 -3.14
CA LEU A 64 -16.06 -8.72 -3.57
C LEU A 64 -16.75 -9.84 -2.77
N ARG A 65 -15.98 -10.84 -2.33
CA ARG A 65 -16.49 -11.95 -1.49
C ARG A 65 -16.69 -11.55 -0.03
N TYR A 66 -15.97 -10.52 0.43
CA TYR A 66 -16.02 -10.03 1.81
C TYR A 66 -16.35 -8.51 1.85
N PRO A 67 -17.55 -8.11 1.38
CA PRO A 67 -17.92 -6.71 1.19
C PRO A 67 -18.07 -5.91 2.51
N GLU A 68 -18.10 -6.58 3.66
CA GLU A 68 -18.06 -5.97 4.99
C GLU A 68 -16.71 -5.28 5.27
N HIS A 69 -15.64 -5.72 4.60
CA HIS A 69 -14.36 -5.05 4.66
C HIS A 69 -14.36 -3.86 3.69
N LYS A 70 -14.01 -2.68 4.20
CA LYS A 70 -14.04 -1.41 3.47
C LYS A 70 -12.66 -0.91 3.08
N TYR A 71 -11.61 -1.50 3.66
CA TYR A 71 -10.24 -1.04 3.47
C TYR A 71 -9.29 -2.20 3.15
N LEU A 72 -8.28 -1.93 2.33
CA LEU A 72 -7.05 -2.71 2.26
C LEU A 72 -6.00 -1.92 3.05
N ILE A 73 -5.27 -2.54 3.98
CA ILE A 73 -4.24 -1.85 4.77
C ILE A 73 -2.96 -2.68 4.83
N GLY A 74 -1.79 -2.05 4.71
CA GLY A 74 -0.52 -2.77 4.73
C GLY A 74 0.70 -1.85 4.70
N GLY A 75 1.86 -2.43 4.98
CA GLY A 75 3.14 -1.75 4.86
C GLY A 75 3.74 -1.90 3.46
N VAL A 76 4.30 -0.83 2.91
CA VAL A 76 5.15 -0.86 1.72
C VAL A 76 6.58 -0.47 2.09
N SER A 77 7.53 -1.36 1.81
CA SER A 77 8.92 -1.17 2.22
C SER A 77 9.74 -0.42 1.16
N ILE A 78 10.50 0.58 1.61
CA ILE A 78 11.60 1.20 0.89
C ILE A 78 12.89 0.50 1.34
N SER A 79 13.62 -0.06 0.38
CA SER A 79 14.84 -0.83 0.64
C SER A 79 15.89 -0.01 1.40
N ASN A 80 16.63 -0.66 2.29
CA ASN A 80 17.75 0.00 2.96
C ASN A 80 18.94 0.28 2.02
N GLN A 81 18.93 -0.25 0.78
CA GLN A 81 19.92 0.06 -0.25
C GLN A 81 19.89 1.52 -0.70
N PHE A 82 18.74 2.19 -0.59
CA PHE A 82 18.63 3.62 -0.89
C PHE A 82 19.45 4.45 0.11
N SER A 83 20.05 5.53 -0.36
CA SER A 83 20.66 6.52 0.53
C SER A 83 19.62 7.13 1.49
N ASN A 84 20.06 7.65 2.64
CA ASN A 84 19.16 8.36 3.55
C ASN A 84 18.58 9.64 2.92
N PHE A 85 19.30 10.25 1.99
CA PHE A 85 18.82 11.39 1.22
C PHE A 85 17.62 10.97 0.36
N SER A 86 17.76 9.94 -0.48
CA SER A 86 16.65 9.48 -1.33
C SER A 86 15.49 8.91 -0.55
N LYS A 87 15.72 8.19 0.56
CA LYS A 87 14.64 7.79 1.48
C LYS A 87 13.87 9.02 1.98
N SER A 88 14.59 10.08 2.38
CA SER A 88 13.98 11.33 2.83
C SER A 88 13.18 12.00 1.71
N LEU A 89 13.72 12.07 0.49
CA LEU A 89 13.02 12.61 -0.67
C LEU A 89 11.72 11.83 -0.96
N MET A 90 11.78 10.50 -0.94
CA MET A 90 10.61 9.64 -1.16
C MET A 90 9.55 9.87 -0.10
N ILE A 91 9.95 9.96 1.17
CA ILE A 91 9.04 10.20 2.30
C ILE A 91 8.35 11.55 2.14
N GLU A 92 9.10 12.63 1.84
CA GLU A 92 8.52 13.97 1.67
C GLU A 92 7.59 14.05 0.45
N PHE A 93 7.99 13.48 -0.69
CA PHE A 93 7.12 13.39 -1.87
C PHE A 93 5.81 12.66 -1.54
N MET A 94 5.90 11.52 -0.85
CA MET A 94 4.72 10.74 -0.48
C MET A 94 3.84 11.48 0.54
N LYS A 95 4.44 12.17 1.52
CA LYS A 95 3.72 12.98 2.51
C LYS A 95 2.97 14.14 1.87
N SER A 96 3.53 14.71 0.82
CA SER A 96 2.98 15.91 0.20
C SER A 96 1.81 15.63 -0.72
N HIS A 97 1.78 14.45 -1.35
CA HIS A 97 0.79 14.12 -2.38
C HIS A 97 -0.22 13.06 -1.98
N TYR A 98 0.13 12.17 -1.04
CA TYR A 98 -0.69 10.98 -0.74
C TYR A 98 -1.04 10.83 0.74
N TYR A 99 -0.59 11.72 1.61
CA TYR A 99 -0.84 11.66 3.05
C TYR A 99 -2.31 11.93 3.40
N ASP A 100 -2.86 11.13 4.30
CA ASP A 100 -4.15 11.41 4.92
C ASP A 100 -3.95 11.82 6.39
N PRO A 101 -4.01 13.13 6.71
CA PRO A 101 -3.80 13.62 8.08
C PRO A 101 -4.89 13.16 9.05
N TYR A 102 -6.09 12.85 8.56
CA TYR A 102 -7.22 12.47 9.42
C TYR A 102 -7.04 11.07 10.00
N VAL A 103 -6.45 10.15 9.25
CA VAL A 103 -6.09 8.81 9.75
C VAL A 103 -4.74 8.86 10.47
N ALA A 104 -3.78 9.60 9.93
CA ALA A 104 -2.41 9.63 10.46
C ALA A 104 -2.30 10.15 11.89
N GLN A 105 -3.19 11.06 12.33
CA GLN A 105 -3.19 11.55 13.71
C GLN A 105 -3.39 10.43 14.76
N TYR A 106 -3.99 9.30 14.37
CA TYR A 106 -4.30 8.16 15.24
C TYR A 106 -3.31 7.00 15.06
N VAL A 107 -2.19 7.20 14.36
CA VAL A 107 -1.18 6.18 14.11
C VAL A 107 0.21 6.68 14.45
N HIS A 108 0.86 5.98 15.39
CA HIS A 108 2.20 6.34 15.85
C HIS A 108 3.21 5.25 15.47
N PRO A 109 4.26 5.55 14.68
CA PRO A 109 5.29 4.57 14.37
C PRO A 109 6.08 4.21 15.63
N LYS A 110 6.39 2.93 15.83
CA LYS A 110 7.19 2.51 17.00
C LYS A 110 8.66 2.88 16.87
N LYS A 111 9.16 2.98 15.64
CA LYS A 111 10.53 3.39 15.28
C LYS A 111 10.47 4.36 14.12
N GLU A 112 10.35 5.65 14.45
CA GLU A 112 10.24 6.69 13.43
C GLU A 112 11.52 6.82 12.57
N PHE A 113 11.33 6.96 11.26
CA PHE A 113 12.41 7.39 10.38
C PHE A 113 12.58 8.92 10.46
N LYS A 114 13.76 9.38 10.87
CA LYS A 114 14.06 10.81 10.96
C LYS A 114 14.47 11.37 9.60
N VAL A 115 13.53 12.05 8.94
CA VAL A 115 13.78 12.77 7.69
C VAL A 115 14.82 13.87 7.93
N LYS A 116 15.84 13.94 7.07
CA LYS A 116 16.87 14.98 7.10
C LYS A 116 17.04 15.55 5.70
N LEU A 117 16.35 16.64 5.42
CA LEU A 117 16.47 17.40 4.18
C LEU A 117 16.63 18.89 4.49
N LYS A 118 17.46 19.58 3.72
CA LYS A 118 17.53 21.05 3.78
C LYS A 118 16.31 21.62 3.07
N ASP A 119 15.89 22.83 3.46
CA ASP A 119 14.68 23.43 2.89
C ASP A 119 14.80 23.69 1.38
N ALA A 120 15.99 24.05 0.90
CA ALA A 120 16.26 24.17 -0.54
C ALA A 120 16.07 22.85 -1.33
N ASP A 121 16.38 21.70 -0.71
CA ASP A 121 16.20 20.38 -1.35
C ASP A 121 14.72 20.00 -1.40
N LYS A 122 13.94 20.44 -0.40
CA LYS A 122 12.50 20.26 -0.38
C LYS A 122 11.87 21.05 -1.52
N ASP A 123 12.12 22.36 -1.59
CA ASP A 123 11.52 23.26 -2.59
C ASP A 123 11.82 22.78 -4.02
N PHE A 124 13.04 22.31 -4.27
CA PHE A 124 13.40 21.71 -5.55
C PHE A 124 12.54 20.49 -5.93
N VAL A 125 12.28 19.57 -4.99
CA VAL A 125 11.41 18.40 -5.24
C VAL A 125 9.97 18.83 -5.49
N PHE A 126 9.48 19.80 -4.72
CA PHE A 126 8.13 20.31 -4.83
C PHE A 126 7.85 20.95 -6.18
N ASP A 127 8.75 21.82 -6.65
CA ASP A 127 8.58 22.53 -7.93
C ASP A 127 8.81 21.62 -9.13
N ALA A 128 9.74 20.66 -9.04
CA ALA A 128 10.09 19.81 -10.18
C ALA A 128 9.04 18.73 -10.48
N THR A 129 8.26 18.31 -9.48
CA THR A 129 7.44 17.11 -9.62
C THR A 129 5.96 17.37 -9.90
N GLU A 130 5.34 18.48 -9.48
CA GLU A 130 3.90 18.75 -9.72
C GLU A 130 2.99 17.51 -9.47
N ALA A 131 3.29 16.68 -8.47
CA ALA A 131 2.65 15.38 -8.22
C ALA A 131 2.81 14.28 -9.30
N ASP A 132 3.68 14.48 -10.28
CA ASP A 132 4.05 13.50 -11.32
C ASP A 132 5.08 12.50 -10.80
N LEU A 133 4.57 11.32 -10.43
CA LEU A 133 5.35 10.15 -10.06
C LEU A 133 6.44 9.76 -11.05
N ASN A 134 6.24 9.97 -12.36
CA ASN A 134 7.23 9.61 -13.37
C ASN A 134 8.38 10.62 -13.40
N LYS A 135 8.10 11.92 -13.21
CA LYS A 135 9.15 12.93 -13.01
C LYS A 135 9.96 12.61 -11.76
N PHE A 136 9.28 12.31 -10.65
CA PHE A 136 9.95 11.97 -9.40
C PHE A 136 10.80 10.69 -9.51
N ASP A 137 10.31 9.66 -10.21
CA ASP A 137 11.09 8.43 -10.45
C ASP A 137 12.40 8.68 -11.22
N LYS A 138 12.40 9.63 -12.17
CA LYS A 138 13.63 10.04 -12.88
C LYS A 138 14.61 10.75 -11.97
N ILE A 139 14.13 11.61 -11.06
CA ILE A 139 14.98 12.27 -10.07
C ILE A 139 15.67 11.23 -9.19
N ILE A 140 14.94 10.22 -8.73
CA ILE A 140 15.53 9.13 -7.94
C ILE A 140 16.58 8.35 -8.74
N ASP A 141 16.30 8.05 -10.01
CA ASP A 141 17.22 7.36 -10.92
C ASP A 141 18.52 8.16 -11.17
N GLU A 142 18.45 9.50 -11.16
CA GLU A 142 19.60 10.39 -11.32
C GLU A 142 20.41 10.56 -10.02
N VAL A 143 19.75 10.52 -8.86
CA VAL A 143 20.38 10.75 -7.55
C VAL A 143 21.04 9.49 -6.99
N GLU A 144 20.48 8.31 -7.23
CA GLU A 144 20.98 7.07 -6.66
C GLU A 144 22.03 6.38 -7.57
N PRO A 145 23.12 5.85 -6.99
CA PRO A 145 24.08 5.04 -7.74
C PRO A 145 23.52 3.65 -8.01
N GLY A 146 23.68 3.17 -9.25
CA GLY A 146 23.03 1.95 -9.73
C GLY A 146 21.57 2.22 -10.09
N ALA A 147 20.96 1.40 -10.95
CA ALA A 147 19.61 1.63 -11.47
C ALA A 147 18.49 1.42 -10.42
N LEU A 148 18.61 2.06 -9.26
CA LEU A 148 17.65 2.07 -8.16
C LEU A 148 16.57 3.10 -8.47
N ARG A 149 15.35 2.59 -8.63
CA ARG A 149 14.16 3.39 -8.93
C ARG A 149 13.10 3.20 -7.86
N LEU A 150 12.06 4.03 -7.87
CA LEU A 150 10.95 3.88 -6.94
C LEU A 150 10.39 2.44 -7.00
N PRO A 151 10.16 1.79 -5.84
CA PRO A 151 9.64 0.43 -5.79
C PRO A 151 8.38 0.26 -6.62
N VAL A 152 8.34 -0.78 -7.46
CA VAL A 152 7.20 -1.04 -8.36
C VAL A 152 5.89 -1.18 -7.59
N LEU A 153 5.94 -1.79 -6.39
CA LEU A 153 4.78 -1.93 -5.52
C LEU A 153 4.25 -0.58 -5.04
N LEU A 154 5.13 0.34 -4.64
CA LEU A 154 4.74 1.69 -4.23
C LEU A 154 3.99 2.41 -5.35
N LYS A 155 4.55 2.42 -6.58
CA LYS A 155 3.88 2.99 -7.76
C LYS A 155 2.53 2.34 -8.01
N LYS A 156 2.43 1.02 -7.85
CA LYS A 156 1.18 0.28 -8.07
C LYS A 156 0.11 0.68 -7.07
N TYR A 157 0.44 0.76 -5.77
CA TYR A 157 -0.50 1.17 -4.72
C TYR A 157 -1.01 2.60 -4.94
N ILE A 158 -0.13 3.54 -5.29
CA ILE A 158 -0.55 4.92 -5.59
C ILE A 158 -1.52 4.96 -6.76
N LYS A 159 -1.25 4.19 -7.83
CA LYS A 159 -2.18 4.02 -8.96
C LYS A 159 -3.51 3.36 -8.58
N GLN A 160 -3.61 2.76 -7.38
CA GLN A 160 -4.86 2.23 -6.81
C GLN A 160 -5.50 3.19 -5.80
N ASN A 161 -5.13 4.48 -5.83
CA ASN A 161 -5.62 5.51 -4.91
C ASN A 161 -5.26 5.26 -3.43
N ALA A 162 -4.14 4.58 -3.18
CA ALA A 162 -3.65 4.39 -1.82
C ALA A 162 -3.29 5.70 -1.14
N LYS A 163 -3.61 5.79 0.15
CA LYS A 163 -3.26 6.88 1.05
C LYS A 163 -2.14 6.45 1.98
N LEU A 164 -1.20 7.36 2.21
CA LEU A 164 -0.10 7.22 3.17
C LEU A 164 -0.55 7.68 4.55
N VAL A 165 -0.12 6.97 5.58
CA VAL A 165 -0.45 7.27 6.99
C VAL A 165 0.79 7.54 7.83
N ALA A 166 1.80 6.68 7.78
CA ALA A 166 2.98 6.80 8.64
C ALA A 166 4.19 6.11 8.03
N PHE A 167 5.38 6.39 8.56
CA PHE A 167 6.62 5.68 8.22
C PHE A 167 7.28 5.13 9.48
N ASN A 168 7.76 3.90 9.38
CA ASN A 168 8.47 3.20 10.45
C ASN A 168 9.74 2.52 9.90
N VAL A 169 10.80 2.46 10.68
CA VAL A 169 11.99 1.66 10.38
C VAL A 169 11.81 0.26 10.94
N ASP A 170 11.90 -0.76 10.10
CA ASP A 170 11.82 -2.17 10.51
C ASP A 170 13.22 -2.81 10.60
N PRO A 171 13.77 -3.01 11.81
CA PRO A 171 15.06 -3.66 11.99
C PRO A 171 15.04 -5.15 11.65
N LEU A 172 13.88 -5.80 11.74
CA LEU A 172 13.71 -7.21 11.39
C LEU A 172 13.68 -7.41 9.87
N PHE A 173 13.60 -6.32 9.11
CA PHE A 173 13.66 -6.32 7.65
C PHE A 173 14.79 -5.44 7.12
N ASN A 174 16.01 -5.72 7.56
CA ASN A 174 17.23 -5.06 7.09
C ASN A 174 17.21 -3.52 7.26
N ASN A 175 16.53 -3.00 8.29
CA ASN A 175 16.31 -1.56 8.49
C ASN A 175 15.64 -0.87 7.30
N ALA A 176 14.74 -1.58 6.60
CA ALA A 176 13.89 -0.96 5.59
C ALA A 176 12.96 0.07 6.22
N VAL A 177 12.54 1.06 5.42
CA VAL A 177 11.53 2.03 5.84
C VAL A 177 10.18 1.58 5.32
N ASP A 178 9.30 1.17 6.22
CA ASP A 178 7.93 0.78 5.92
C ASP A 178 7.01 1.99 5.96
N GLY A 179 6.38 2.30 4.83
CA GLY A 179 5.26 3.22 4.75
C GLY A 179 3.95 2.49 5.01
N LEU A 180 3.22 2.84 6.06
CA LEU A 180 1.86 2.37 6.25
C LEU A 180 0.95 3.05 5.22
N MET A 181 0.26 2.23 4.44
CA MET A 181 -0.72 2.70 3.47
C MET A 181 -2.05 1.98 3.62
N TYR A 182 -3.12 2.63 3.20
CA TYR A 182 -4.42 1.98 3.02
C TYR A 182 -5.11 2.44 1.74
N ILE A 183 -6.06 1.65 1.28
CA ILE A 183 -6.95 1.95 0.16
C ILE A 183 -8.38 1.76 0.65
N LYS A 184 -9.25 2.74 0.41
CA LYS A 184 -10.70 2.53 0.50
C LYS A 184 -11.11 1.70 -0.70
N ILE A 185 -11.74 0.55 -0.46
CA ILE A 185 -12.13 -0.39 -1.53
C ILE A 185 -13.06 0.29 -2.54
N ALA A 186 -13.93 1.19 -2.08
CA ALA A 186 -14.80 1.99 -2.93
C ALA A 186 -14.05 2.96 -3.87
N ASP A 187 -12.82 3.32 -3.53
CA ASP A 187 -11.98 4.23 -4.30
C ASP A 187 -11.05 3.48 -5.27
N LEU A 188 -11.14 2.14 -5.36
CA LEU A 188 -10.36 1.39 -6.31
C LEU A 188 -10.69 1.84 -7.75
N PRO A 189 -9.68 2.05 -8.61
CA PRO A 189 -9.92 2.42 -10.00
C PRO A 189 -10.79 1.39 -10.71
N GLU A 190 -11.71 1.88 -11.54
CA GLU A 190 -12.60 1.02 -12.32
C GLU A 190 -11.83 0.04 -13.21
N SER A 191 -10.70 0.47 -13.79
CA SER A 191 -9.82 -0.37 -14.59
C SER A 191 -9.23 -1.58 -13.83
N THR A 192 -9.18 -1.51 -12.51
CA THR A 192 -8.73 -2.63 -11.64
C THR A 192 -9.90 -3.53 -11.25
N VAL A 193 -11.11 -2.96 -11.10
CA VAL A 193 -12.29 -3.69 -10.60
C VAL A 193 -13.09 -4.35 -11.72
N ARG A 194 -13.27 -3.66 -12.85
CA ARG A 194 -14.14 -4.07 -13.96
C ARG A 194 -13.82 -5.47 -14.51
N PRO A 195 -12.57 -5.86 -14.78
CA PRO A 195 -12.27 -7.19 -15.31
C PRO A 195 -12.69 -8.31 -14.35
N VAL A 196 -12.66 -8.04 -13.05
CA VAL A 196 -13.04 -9.02 -12.02
C VAL A 196 -14.56 -9.07 -11.86
N MET A 197 -15.24 -7.94 -11.99
CA MET A 197 -16.70 -7.88 -11.96
C MET A 197 -17.32 -8.65 -13.13
N GLU A 198 -16.76 -8.50 -14.34
CA GLU A 198 -17.20 -9.24 -15.53
C GLU A 198 -17.09 -10.76 -15.31
N GLU A 199 -15.95 -11.24 -14.82
CA GLU A 199 -15.76 -12.67 -14.51
C GLU A 199 -16.67 -13.16 -13.38
N PHE A 200 -16.88 -12.36 -12.36
CA PHE A 200 -17.76 -12.72 -11.24
C PHE A 200 -19.22 -12.82 -11.70
N GLN A 201 -19.65 -11.92 -12.59
CA GLN A 201 -20.96 -11.96 -13.21
C GLN A 201 -21.13 -13.21 -14.08
N GLU A 202 -20.15 -13.53 -14.94
CA GLU A 202 -20.16 -14.76 -15.73
C GLU A 202 -20.25 -16.03 -14.86
N GLU A 203 -19.55 -16.06 -13.72
CA GLU A 203 -19.60 -17.18 -12.77
C GLU A 203 -21.00 -17.32 -12.13
N LEU A 204 -21.63 -16.20 -11.77
CA LEU A 204 -23.00 -16.18 -11.21
C LEU A 204 -24.04 -16.62 -12.23
N GLU A 205 -23.95 -16.14 -13.47
CA GLU A 205 -24.84 -16.51 -14.57
C GLU A 205 -24.75 -18.01 -14.83
N ARG A 206 -23.54 -18.58 -14.92
CA ARG A 206 -23.33 -20.03 -15.10
C ARG A 206 -23.98 -20.84 -13.98
N LYS A 207 -23.74 -20.47 -12.71
CA LYS A 207 -24.34 -21.17 -11.57
C LYS A 207 -25.87 -21.11 -11.56
N PHE A 208 -26.44 -19.97 -11.96
CA PHE A 208 -27.89 -19.80 -12.05
C PHE A 208 -28.52 -20.69 -13.12
N PHE A 209 -27.90 -20.79 -14.31
CA PHE A 209 -28.35 -21.67 -15.38
C PHE A 209 -28.18 -23.16 -15.02
N GLU A 210 -27.10 -23.54 -14.35
CA GLU A 210 -26.89 -24.90 -13.85
C GLU A 210 -27.90 -25.29 -12.76
N SER A 211 -28.31 -24.34 -11.90
CA SER A 211 -29.28 -24.62 -10.82
C SER A 211 -30.74 -24.67 -11.29
N ASN A 212 -31.10 -23.96 -12.35
CA ASN A 212 -32.47 -23.89 -12.88
C ASN A 212 -32.71 -24.79 -14.10
N GLY A 213 -31.68 -25.49 -14.58
CA GLY A 213 -31.74 -26.44 -15.69
C GLY A 213 -32.04 -27.89 -15.28
N ASN A 214 -32.33 -28.17 -14.00
CA ASN A 214 -32.76 -29.47 -13.47
C ASN A 214 -34.23 -29.47 -13.07
#